data_AF-A0A0R1UIB3-F1
#
_entry.id   AF-A0A0R1UIB3-F1
#
_cell.length_a   1.000
_cell.length_b   1.000
_cell.length_c   1.000
_cell.angle_alpha   90.00
_cell.angle_beta   90.00
_cell.angle_gamma   90.00
#
_symmetry.space_group_name_H-M   'P 1'
#
loop_
_entity.id
_entity.type
_entity.pdbx_description
1 polymer ?
#
loop_
_entity_poly.entity_id
_entity_poly.type
_entity_poly.pdbx_seq_one_letter_code
_entity_poly.pdbx_strand_id
1 'polypeptide(L)' 'MLAITTVNSLQRIAEIPVQVDNRDQEGGFLEVHLPPKLEATAELKGQTLLQSFEDGLRDVATNYADFVKFAETKD' A
#
# COMPACT_ATOMS: atom_id res chain seq x y z
N MET A 1 0.91 -7.81 -7.94
CA MET A 1 1.00 -6.66 -8.88
C MET A 1 0.51 -5.36 -8.25
N LEU A 2 -0.67 -5.34 -7.60
CA LEU A 2 -1.23 -4.14 -6.93
C LEU A 2 -0.24 -3.45 -5.97
N ALA A 3 0.37 -4.16 -5.02
CA ALA A 3 1.25 -3.56 -4.02
C ALA A 3 2.48 -2.85 -4.63
N ILE A 4 3.17 -3.49 -5.59
CA ILE A 4 4.32 -2.90 -6.29
C ILE A 4 3.92 -1.65 -7.09
N THR A 5 2.77 -1.68 -7.75
CA THR A 5 2.25 -0.51 -8.48
C THR A 5 1.95 0.64 -7.52
N THR A 6 1.37 0.37 -6.35
CA THR A 6 1.11 1.39 -5.33
C THR A 6 2.40 2.01 -4.83
N VAL A 7 3.41 1.21 -4.47
CA VAL A 7 4.75 1.71 -4.05
C VAL A 7 5.36 2.62 -5.10
N ASN A 8 5.36 2.19 -6.37
CA ASN A 8 5.90 2.99 -7.47
C ASN A 8 5.12 4.30 -7.66
N SER A 9 3.80 4.29 -7.53
CA SER A 9 2.96 5.49 -7.64
C SER A 9 3.19 6.45 -6.47
N LEU A 10 3.37 5.94 -5.25
CA LEU A 10 3.72 6.77 -4.08
C LEU A 10 5.04 7.51 -4.31
N GLN A 11 6.05 6.82 -4.85
CA GLN A 11 7.36 7.43 -5.14
C GLN A 11 7.32 8.40 -6.33
N ARG A 12 6.63 8.05 -7.43
CA ARG A 12 6.73 8.79 -8.70
C ARG A 12 5.66 9.85 -8.91
N ILE A 13 4.46 9.64 -8.35
CA ILE A 13 3.30 10.52 -8.58
C ILE A 13 3.07 11.42 -7.35
N ALA A 14 3.14 10.82 -6.16
CA ALA A 14 3.00 11.56 -4.91
C ALA A 14 4.34 12.13 -4.39
N GLU A 15 5.47 11.73 -5.01
CA GLU A 15 6.82 12.17 -4.63
C GLU A 15 7.15 11.87 -3.15
N ILE A 16 6.55 10.80 -2.61
CA ILE A 16 6.75 10.37 -1.22
C ILE A 16 7.95 9.41 -1.14
N PRO A 17 8.98 9.71 -0.33
CA PRO A 17 10.08 8.79 -0.08
C PRO A 17 9.63 7.69 0.89
N VAL A 18 9.06 6.61 0.34
CA VAL A 18 8.62 5.44 1.13
C VAL A 18 9.81 4.54 1.49
N GLN A 19 9.75 3.96 2.68
CA GLN A 19 10.63 2.87 3.09
C GLN A 19 9.95 1.54 2.79
N VAL A 20 10.66 0.63 2.12
CA VAL A 20 10.14 -0.69 1.74
C VAL A 20 10.99 -1.77 2.38
N ASP A 21 10.37 -2.66 3.13
CA ASP A 21 10.97 -3.90 3.63
C ASP A 21 10.36 -5.06 2.85
N ASN A 22 11.19 -5.72 2.03
CA ASN A 22 10.80 -6.89 1.25
C ASN A 22 11.67 -8.08 1.63
N ARG A 23 11.03 -9.18 2.02
CA ARG A 23 11.68 -10.46 2.31
C ARG A 23 11.02 -11.55 1.49
N ASP A 24 11.73 -12.07 0.51
CA ASP A 24 11.21 -13.10 -0.41
C ASP A 24 11.25 -14.53 0.18
N GLN A 25 11.64 -14.69 1.45
CA GLN A 25 11.72 -15.99 2.12
C GLN A 25 10.35 -16.43 2.68
N GLU A 26 10.16 -17.74 2.86
CA GLU A 26 9.03 -18.37 3.58
C GLU A 26 7.61 -17.86 3.24
N GLY A 27 7.32 -17.62 1.96
CA GLY A 27 5.97 -17.21 1.51
C GLY A 27 5.84 -15.72 1.19
N GLY A 28 6.92 -14.95 1.40
CA GLY A 28 7.01 -13.56 0.98
C GLY A 28 6.41 -12.59 1.98
N PHE A 29 7.10 -11.47 2.18
CA PHE A 29 6.67 -10.39 3.05
C PHE A 29 7.01 -9.05 2.41
N LEU A 30 6.03 -8.15 2.36
CA LEU A 30 6.21 -6.78 1.88
C LEU A 30 5.56 -5.82 2.86
N GLU A 31 6.34 -4.86 3.34
CA GLU A 31 5.89 -3.81 4.22
C GLU A 31 6.37 -2.45 3.69
N VAL A 32 5.50 -1.44 3.80
CA VAL A 32 5.73 -0.11 3.26
C VAL A 32 5.41 0.92 4.32
N HIS A 33 6.39 1.75 4.65
CA HIS A 33 6.27 2.83 5.63
C HIS A 33 6.33 4.18 4.93
N LEU A 34 5.34 5.04 5.22
CA LEU A 34 5.35 6.44 4.82
C LEU A 34 6.09 7.26 5.89
N PRO A 35 6.76 8.37 5.51
CA PRO A 35 7.37 9.26 6.49
C PRO A 35 6.28 9.90 7.38
N PRO A 36 6.59 10.21 8.65
CA PRO A 36 5.61 10.67 9.64
C PRO A 36 5.07 12.08 9.37
N LYS A 37 5.72 12.83 8.48
CA LYS A 37 5.30 14.16 8.04
C LYS A 37 5.42 14.26 6.54
N LEU A 38 4.37 14.75 5.92
CA LEU A 38 4.28 14.99 4.48
C LEU A 38 3.81 16.41 4.25
N GLU A 39 4.24 17.01 3.15
CA GLU A 39 3.64 18.23 2.65
C GLU A 39 2.21 17.95 2.20
N ALA A 40 1.29 18.90 2.41
CA ALA A 40 -0.16 18.69 2.22
C ALA A 40 -0.54 18.12 0.84
N THR A 41 0.15 18.56 -0.22
CA THR A 41 -0.09 18.04 -1.58
C THR A 41 0.38 16.60 -1.74
N ALA A 42 1.54 16.25 -1.17
CA ALA A 42 2.06 14.88 -1.21
C ALA A 42 1.17 13.96 -0.38
N GLU A 43 0.73 14.41 0.80
CA GLU A 43 -0.20 13.70 1.66
C GLU A 43 -1.53 13.39 0.95
N LEU A 44 -2.16 14.39 0.32
CA LEU A 44 -3.43 14.20 -0.39
C LEU A 44 -3.30 13.18 -1.54
N LYS A 45 -2.24 13.28 -2.34
CA LYS A 45 -1.96 12.32 -3.42
C LYS A 45 -1.70 10.92 -2.86
N GLY A 46 -0.92 10.83 -1.79
CA GLY A 46 -0.60 9.58 -1.10
C GLY A 46 -1.85 8.89 -0.58
N GLN A 47 -2.71 9.62 0.13
CA GLN A 47 -4.00 9.10 0.63
C GLN A 47 -4.89 8.61 -0.50
N THR A 48 -4.99 9.35 -1.61
CA THR A 48 -5.76 8.92 -2.79
C THR A 48 -5.26 7.58 -3.35
N LEU A 49 -3.94 7.42 -3.47
CA LEU A 49 -3.33 6.18 -3.95
C LEU A 49 -3.52 5.01 -2.98
N LEU A 50 -3.40 5.27 -1.68
CA LEU A 50 -3.60 4.26 -0.64
C LEU A 50 -5.07 3.82 -0.56
N GLN A 51 -6.02 4.74 -0.69
CA GLN A 51 -7.45 4.41 -0.75
C GLN A 51 -7.75 3.51 -1.95
N SER A 52 -7.24 3.85 -3.13
CA SER A 52 -7.41 3.01 -4.32
C SER A 52 -6.79 1.62 -4.15
N PHE A 53 -5.67 1.52 -3.44
CA PHE A 53 -5.04 0.24 -3.13
C PHE A 53 -5.87 -0.58 -2.14
N GLU A 54 -6.41 0.07 -1.10
CA GLU A 54 -7.30 -0.52 -0.12
C GLU A 54 -8.56 -1.11 -0.79
N ASP A 55 -9.22 -0.32 -1.63
CA ASP A 55 -10.41 -0.75 -2.38
C ASP A 55 -10.09 -1.98 -3.24
N GLY A 56 -8.96 -1.95 -3.95
CA GLY A 56 -8.51 -3.09 -4.74
C GLY A 56 -8.19 -4.34 -3.92
N LEU A 57 -7.63 -4.19 -2.71
CA LEU A 57 -7.40 -5.31 -1.79
C LEU A 57 -8.72 -5.87 -1.25
N ARG A 58 -9.69 -5.01 -0.93
CA ARG A 58 -11.04 -5.42 -0.49
C ARG A 58 -11.74 -6.22 -1.59
N ASP A 59 -11.64 -5.79 -2.85
CA ASP A 59 -12.21 -6.51 -3.99
C ASP A 59 -11.54 -7.88 -4.20
N VAL A 60 -10.21 -7.95 -4.12
CA VAL A 60 -9.48 -9.23 -4.22
C VAL A 60 -9.85 -10.16 -3.07
N ALA A 61 -9.88 -9.66 -1.83
CA ALA A 61 -10.26 -10.45 -0.66
C ALA A 61 -11.71 -10.96 -0.75
N THR A 62 -12.61 -10.17 -1.33
CA THR A 62 -14.02 -10.58 -1.53
C THR A 62 -14.12 -11.71 -2.57
N ASN A 63 -13.42 -11.60 -3.68
CA ASN A 63 -13.50 -12.58 -4.78
C ASN A 63 -12.68 -13.85 -4.54
N TYR A 64 -11.66 -13.79 -3.68
CA TYR A 64 -10.73 -14.89 -3.39
C TYR A 64 -10.61 -15.13 -1.89
N ALA A 65 -11.74 -15.10 -1.18
CA ALA A 65 -11.82 -15.18 0.29
C ALA A 65 -11.17 -16.44 0.90
N ASP A 66 -11.07 -17.52 0.13
CA ASP A 66 -10.39 -18.76 0.53
C ASP A 66 -8.86 -18.61 0.64
N PHE A 67 -8.29 -17.59 -0.03
CA PHE A 67 -6.84 -17.41 -0.17
C PHE A 67 -6.34 -16.09 0.40
N VAL A 68 -7.18 -15.04 0.41
CA VAL A 68 -6.80 -13.68 0.79
C VAL A 68 -7.68 -13.19 1.91
N LYS A 69 -7.05 -12.68 2.97
CA LYS A 69 -7.72 -11.96 4.06
C LYS A 69 -7.28 -10.52 4.03
N PHE A 70 -8.23 -9.62 4.22
CA PHE A 70 -7.98 -8.19 4.39
C PHE A 70 -8.36 -7.78 5.81
N ALA A 71 -7.48 -7.04 6.47
CA ALA A 71 -7.71 -6.48 7.79
C ALA A 71 -7.20 -5.04 7.82
N GLU A 72 -7.99 -4.16 8.45
CA GLU A 72 -7.64 -2.78 8.71
C GLU A 72 -7.50 -2.62 10.23
N THR A 73 -6.32 -2.18 10.67
CA THR A 73 -6.06 -1.85 12.07
C THR A 73 -6.07 -0.34 12.21
N LYS A 74 -6.95 0.16 13.09
CA LYS A 74 -6.93 1.56 13.54
C LYS A 74 -6.22 1.58 14.88
N ASP A 75 -5.12 2.33 14.95
CA ASP A 75 -4.50 2.71 16.22
C ASP A 75 -5.45 3.63 17.02
#